data_AF-A0A3R7HIP4-F1
#
_entry.id   AF-A0A3R7HIP4-F1
#
_cell.length_a   1.000
_cell.length_b   1.000
_cell.length_c   1.000
_cell.angle_alpha   90.00
_cell.angle_beta   90.00
_cell.angle_gamma   90.00
#
_symmetry.space_group_name_H-M   'P 1'
#
loop_
_entity.id
_entity.type
_entity.pdbx_description
1 polymer ?
#
loop_
_entity_poly.entity_id
_entity_poly.type
_entity_poly.pdbx_seq_one_letter_code
_entity_poly.pdbx_strand_id
1 'polypeptide(L)'
;MTRTMPSARWRPTPARNDGDAKASTRWTVRIVSTALVLLTAWHVFASFLWIYPPSALRQLPPENALSSYMLPLFGQSWSVFAPEPINGDYHFNVRALVTDDAGNESETGWVSATDVELSMVKNNLFPPRAGIQAEELASTFKKSWDGLSESQRALTLENHMGDEWLSTLSAELESADDEVDPDAYVGDDRMATAYATQVAHAIWGDDVTAVQFRVSRQNVVPFAERNNPNAQRPDPTVIRPGWREVFTEPGQNEDRFAEVFRSQYETYLKGLNR
;
A
#
# COMPACT_ATOMS: atom_id res chain seq x y z
N MET A 1 -86.36 56.14 20.62
CA MET A 1 -87.06 56.03 19.34
C MET A 1 -86.04 55.75 18.24
N THR A 2 -86.20 54.60 17.59
CA THR A 2 -85.65 54.16 16.27
C THR A 2 -84.15 54.29 15.98
N ARG A 3 -83.45 53.18 16.26
CA ARG A 3 -82.11 52.80 15.79
C ARG A 3 -82.17 52.46 14.29
N THR A 4 -81.48 53.21 13.45
CA THR A 4 -81.27 52.89 12.02
C THR A 4 -80.15 51.85 11.89
N MET A 5 -80.49 50.69 11.33
CA MET A 5 -79.51 49.65 10.96
C MET A 5 -78.89 49.98 9.60
N PRO A 6 -77.56 49.91 9.41
CA PRO A 6 -76.94 50.02 8.10
C PRO A 6 -77.20 48.74 7.29
N SER A 7 -77.58 48.90 6.02
CA SER A 7 -77.79 47.80 5.10
C SER A 7 -76.47 47.11 4.75
N ALA A 8 -76.35 45.83 5.10
CA ALA A 8 -75.24 45.00 4.67
C ALA A 8 -75.37 44.70 3.17
N ARG A 9 -74.56 45.37 2.34
CA ARG A 9 -74.35 44.96 0.95
C ARG A 9 -73.55 43.67 0.93
N TRP A 10 -74.18 42.56 0.56
CA TRP A 10 -73.47 41.32 0.24
C TRP A 10 -72.55 41.56 -0.97
N ARG A 11 -71.23 41.40 -0.78
CA ARG A 11 -70.27 41.33 -1.89
C ARG A 11 -70.05 39.84 -2.20
N PRO A 12 -70.33 39.36 -3.42
CA PRO A 12 -69.92 38.01 -3.80
C PRO A 12 -68.40 37.89 -3.70
N THR A 13 -67.92 36.84 -3.03
CA THR A 13 -66.51 36.43 -3.10
C THR A 13 -66.20 36.12 -4.57
N PRO A 14 -65.13 36.67 -5.17
CA PRO A 14 -64.78 36.29 -6.54
C PRO A 14 -64.52 34.78 -6.57
N ALA A 15 -65.15 34.10 -7.52
CA ALA A 15 -64.90 32.67 -7.75
C ALA A 15 -63.40 32.47 -7.94
N ARG A 16 -62.80 31.56 -7.15
CA ARG A 16 -61.41 31.16 -7.33
C ARG A 16 -61.32 30.52 -8.73
N ASN A 17 -60.47 31.06 -9.60
CA ASN A 17 -60.25 30.53 -10.95
C ASN A 17 -59.52 29.17 -10.86
N ASP A 18 -60.25 28.12 -10.51
CA ASP A 18 -59.74 26.75 -10.42
C ASP A 18 -59.37 26.17 -11.79
N GLY A 19 -59.86 26.78 -12.88
CA GLY A 19 -59.55 26.42 -14.26
C GLY A 19 -58.10 26.75 -14.66
N ASP A 20 -57.62 27.94 -14.30
CA ASP A 20 -56.25 28.39 -14.60
C ASP A 20 -55.22 27.60 -13.78
N ALA A 21 -55.53 27.31 -12.51
CA ALA A 21 -54.69 26.48 -11.63
C ALA A 21 -54.61 25.01 -12.11
N LYS A 22 -55.71 24.43 -12.61
CA LYS A 22 -55.70 23.08 -13.20
C LYS A 22 -54.97 23.02 -14.54
N ALA A 23 -55.09 24.07 -15.36
CA ALA A 23 -54.39 24.16 -16.64
C ALA A 23 -52.87 24.33 -16.46
N SER A 24 -52.42 25.17 -15.51
CA SER A 24 -51.00 25.32 -15.19
C SER A 24 -50.42 24.02 -14.64
N THR A 25 -51.14 23.35 -13.73
CA THR A 25 -50.74 22.04 -13.18
C THR A 25 -50.60 20.99 -14.27
N ARG A 26 -51.53 20.94 -15.25
CA ARG A 26 -51.46 20.00 -16.38
C ARG A 26 -50.27 20.25 -17.29
N TRP A 27 -49.95 21.52 -17.56
CA TRP A 27 -48.77 21.89 -18.34
C TRP A 27 -47.48 21.54 -17.63
N THR A 28 -47.37 21.86 -16.34
CA THR A 28 -46.23 21.46 -15.51
C THR A 28 -46.04 19.95 -15.52
N VAL A 29 -47.11 19.17 -15.31
CA VAL A 29 -47.04 17.70 -15.34
C VAL A 29 -46.55 17.19 -16.69
N ARG A 30 -47.03 17.75 -17.81
CA ARG A 30 -46.59 17.36 -19.15
C ARG A 30 -45.11 17.67 -19.39
N ILE A 31 -44.66 18.86 -19.02
CA ILE A 31 -43.25 19.28 -19.17
C ILE A 31 -42.35 18.36 -18.33
N VAL A 32 -42.69 18.16 -17.05
CA VAL A 32 -41.92 17.29 -16.15
C VAL A 32 -41.90 15.86 -16.65
N SER A 33 -43.04 15.31 -17.06
CA SER A 33 -43.12 13.94 -17.59
C SER A 33 -42.28 13.78 -18.86
N THR A 34 -42.32 14.76 -19.76
CA THR A 34 -41.52 14.75 -20.99
C THR A 34 -40.03 14.81 -20.66
N ALA A 35 -39.62 15.68 -19.74
CA ALA A 35 -38.24 15.79 -19.29
C ALA A 35 -37.73 14.47 -18.67
N LEU A 36 -38.54 13.81 -17.84
CA LEU A 36 -38.19 12.52 -17.24
C LEU A 36 -38.05 11.40 -18.28
N VAL A 37 -38.93 11.36 -19.29
CA VAL A 37 -38.83 10.40 -20.39
C VAL A 37 -37.55 10.62 -21.18
N LEU A 38 -37.22 11.86 -21.51
CA LEU A 38 -35.98 12.20 -22.24
C LEU A 38 -34.73 11.85 -21.41
N LEU A 39 -34.73 12.16 -20.12
CA LEU A 39 -33.63 11.81 -19.21
C LEU A 39 -33.44 10.29 -19.13
N THR A 40 -34.54 9.54 -19.03
CA THR A 40 -34.50 8.07 -18.98
C THR A 40 -33.98 7.49 -20.29
N ALA A 41 -34.47 7.98 -21.43
CA ALA A 41 -34.00 7.57 -22.75
C ALA A 41 -32.50 7.85 -22.93
N TRP A 42 -32.04 9.03 -22.48
CA TRP A 42 -30.61 9.36 -22.46
C TRP A 42 -29.82 8.41 -21.57
N HIS A 43 -30.28 8.12 -20.35
CA HIS A 43 -29.57 7.23 -19.43
C HIS A 43 -29.41 5.81 -20.01
N VAL A 44 -30.47 5.26 -20.62
CA VAL A 44 -30.43 3.95 -21.28
C VAL A 44 -29.46 3.97 -22.47
N PHE A 45 -29.50 5.01 -23.29
CA PHE A 45 -28.60 5.17 -24.42
C PHE A 45 -27.13 5.31 -23.99
N ALA A 46 -26.85 6.16 -22.99
CA ALA A 46 -25.51 6.33 -22.41
C ALA A 46 -25.00 5.02 -21.80
N SER A 47 -25.85 4.27 -21.10
CA SER A 47 -25.53 2.96 -20.55
C SER A 47 -25.16 1.96 -21.63
N PHE A 48 -25.91 1.92 -22.73
CA PHE A 48 -25.58 1.11 -23.90
C PHE A 48 -24.19 1.47 -24.47
N LEU A 49 -23.92 2.75 -24.72
CA LEU A 49 -22.62 3.19 -25.24
C LEU A 49 -21.45 2.90 -24.28
N TRP A 50 -21.68 2.94 -22.97
CA TRP A 50 -20.66 2.70 -21.95
C TRP A 50 -20.15 1.25 -21.94
N ILE A 51 -21.07 0.28 -22.09
CA ILE A 51 -20.74 -1.15 -22.14
C ILE A 51 -20.37 -1.63 -23.54
N TYR A 52 -20.74 -0.89 -24.58
CA TYR A 52 -20.53 -1.29 -25.98
C TYR A 52 -19.03 -1.27 -26.36
N PRO A 53 -18.54 -2.23 -27.18
CA PRO A 53 -17.14 -2.25 -27.61
C PRO A 53 -16.68 -0.93 -28.26
N PRO A 54 -15.37 -0.60 -28.19
CA PRO A 54 -14.82 0.57 -28.87
C PRO A 54 -15.23 0.60 -30.35
N SER A 55 -15.99 1.61 -30.74
CA SER A 55 -16.57 1.74 -32.09
C SER A 55 -16.85 3.22 -32.40
N ALA A 56 -17.12 3.53 -33.66
CA ALA A 56 -17.49 4.89 -34.08
C ALA A 56 -18.76 5.41 -33.37
N LEU A 57 -19.69 4.52 -32.97
CA LEU A 57 -20.89 4.90 -32.22
C LEU A 57 -20.57 5.44 -30.83
N ARG A 58 -19.49 4.95 -30.20
CA ARG A 58 -19.02 5.41 -28.88
C ARG A 58 -18.42 6.82 -28.93
N GLN A 59 -18.11 7.32 -30.13
CA GLN A 59 -17.56 8.65 -30.39
C GLN A 59 -18.64 9.68 -30.79
N LEU A 60 -19.92 9.29 -30.84
CA LEU A 60 -21.03 10.21 -31.16
C LEU A 60 -21.22 11.32 -30.11
N PRO A 61 -21.12 11.07 -28.80
CA PRO A 61 -21.12 12.14 -27.81
C PRO A 61 -19.82 12.96 -27.89
N PRO A 62 -19.84 14.27 -27.56
CA PRO A 62 -18.63 15.06 -27.40
C PRO A 62 -17.63 14.38 -26.47
N GLU A 63 -16.33 14.60 -26.71
CA GLU A 63 -15.27 14.07 -25.86
C GLU A 63 -15.58 14.34 -24.38
N ASN A 64 -15.46 13.30 -23.56
CA ASN A 64 -15.73 13.32 -22.12
C ASN A 64 -17.20 13.47 -21.67
N ALA A 65 -18.18 13.72 -22.55
CA ALA A 65 -19.59 13.84 -22.15
C ALA A 65 -20.18 12.52 -21.61
N LEU A 66 -19.82 11.40 -22.26
CA LEU A 66 -20.24 10.08 -21.79
C LEU A 66 -19.56 9.72 -20.46
N SER A 67 -18.25 9.99 -20.35
CA SER A 67 -17.46 9.71 -19.15
C SER A 67 -17.92 10.55 -17.95
N SER A 68 -18.19 11.85 -18.13
CA SER A 68 -18.64 12.73 -17.04
C SER A 68 -20.03 12.39 -16.51
N TYR A 69 -20.91 11.86 -17.37
CA TYR A 69 -22.24 11.39 -16.97
C TYR A 69 -22.18 10.01 -16.28
N MET A 70 -21.36 9.09 -16.78
CA MET A 70 -21.34 7.71 -16.31
C MET A 70 -20.42 7.48 -15.10
N LEU A 71 -19.25 8.12 -15.02
CA LEU A 71 -18.29 7.89 -13.95
C LEU A 71 -18.82 8.19 -12.53
N PRO A 72 -19.64 9.22 -12.29
CA PRO A 72 -20.24 9.43 -10.96
C PRO A 72 -21.22 8.32 -10.54
N LEU A 73 -21.85 7.64 -11.50
CA LEU A 73 -22.87 6.59 -11.26
C LEU A 73 -22.27 5.18 -11.27
N PHE A 74 -21.25 4.96 -12.11
CA PHE A 74 -20.68 3.65 -12.44
C PHE A 74 -19.15 3.67 -12.42
N GLY A 75 -18.54 4.50 -11.57
CA GLY A 75 -17.10 4.49 -11.36
C GLY A 75 -16.62 3.12 -10.89
N GLN A 76 -16.01 2.35 -11.79
CA GLN A 76 -15.38 1.08 -11.46
C GLN A 76 -13.98 1.35 -10.93
N SER A 77 -13.87 1.60 -9.63
CA SER A 77 -12.56 1.62 -8.98
C SER A 77 -12.11 0.18 -8.73
N TRP A 78 -11.30 -0.34 -9.67
CA TRP A 78 -10.63 -1.63 -9.50
C TRP A 78 -9.66 -1.65 -8.31
N SER A 79 -9.24 -0.47 -7.83
CA SER A 79 -8.46 -0.29 -6.61
C SER A 79 -9.19 -0.79 -5.35
N VAL A 80 -10.53 -0.91 -5.35
CA VAL A 80 -11.29 -1.47 -4.22
C VAL A 80 -11.13 -3.00 -4.11
N PHE A 81 -10.85 -3.69 -5.22
CA PHE A 81 -10.76 -5.16 -5.25
C PHE A 81 -9.33 -5.70 -5.22
N ALA A 82 -8.36 -4.92 -5.70
CA ALA A 82 -6.95 -5.26 -5.64
C ALA A 82 -6.15 -3.96 -5.55
N PRO A 83 -6.16 -3.29 -4.38
CA PRO A 83 -5.22 -2.21 -4.14
C PRO A 83 -3.82 -2.81 -4.25
N GLU A 84 -3.05 -2.36 -5.26
CA GLU A 84 -1.67 -2.77 -5.55
C GLU A 84 -1.46 -4.29 -5.75
N PRO A 85 -1.72 -4.82 -6.96
CA PRO A 85 -1.39 -6.21 -7.28
C PRO A 85 0.09 -6.50 -7.01
N ILE A 86 0.40 -7.50 -6.19
CA ILE A 86 1.77 -7.94 -5.92
C ILE A 86 2.43 -8.29 -7.26
N ASN A 87 3.45 -7.52 -7.62
CA ASN A 87 4.16 -7.61 -8.89
C ASN A 87 5.67 -7.81 -8.72
N GLY A 88 6.09 -8.26 -7.53
CA GLY A 88 7.47 -8.62 -7.26
C GLY A 88 7.63 -9.26 -5.88
N ASP A 89 8.72 -9.99 -5.73
CA ASP A 89 9.08 -10.67 -4.49
C ASP A 89 10.05 -9.80 -3.70
N TYR A 90 9.88 -9.75 -2.38
CA TYR A 90 10.80 -9.08 -1.46
C TYR A 90 11.60 -10.12 -0.68
N HIS A 91 12.89 -9.87 -0.49
CA HIS A 91 13.74 -10.71 0.36
C HIS A 91 14.54 -9.86 1.34
N PHE A 92 14.52 -10.27 2.60
CA PHE A 92 15.36 -9.78 3.67
C PHE A 92 16.46 -10.81 3.95
N ASN A 93 17.71 -10.41 3.77
CA ASN A 93 18.85 -11.28 4.12
C ASN A 93 19.69 -10.60 5.18
N VAL A 94 20.26 -11.40 6.07
CA VAL A 94 21.06 -10.94 7.22
C VAL A 94 22.45 -11.56 7.15
N ARG A 95 23.45 -10.79 7.56
CA ARG A 95 24.76 -11.26 7.96
C ARG A 95 25.21 -10.50 9.20
N ALA A 96 26.20 -11.05 9.88
CA ALA A 96 26.75 -10.53 11.12
C ALA A 96 28.28 -10.46 11.10
N LEU A 97 28.83 -9.56 11.93
CA LEU A 97 30.19 -9.63 12.45
C LEU A 97 30.16 -10.45 13.74
N VAL A 98 31.06 -11.41 13.84
CA VAL A 98 31.19 -12.30 15.00
C VAL A 98 32.61 -12.23 15.52
N THR A 99 32.76 -12.07 16.83
CA THR A 99 34.06 -12.07 17.51
C THR A 99 34.36 -13.46 18.08
N ASP A 100 35.55 -14.00 17.82
CA ASP A 100 35.98 -15.26 18.42
C ASP A 100 36.53 -15.09 19.85
N ASP A 101 36.75 -16.19 20.56
CA ASP A 101 37.34 -16.21 21.91
C ASP A 101 38.71 -15.51 22.01
N ALA A 102 39.41 -15.34 20.88
CA ALA A 102 40.71 -14.69 20.77
C ALA A 102 40.58 -13.19 20.44
N GLY A 103 39.37 -12.66 20.28
CA GLY A 103 39.08 -11.26 19.95
C GLY A 103 39.20 -10.93 18.46
N ASN A 104 39.31 -11.92 17.57
CA ASN A 104 39.31 -11.68 16.12
C ASN A 104 37.88 -11.57 15.60
N GLU A 105 37.63 -10.56 14.79
CA GLU A 105 36.32 -10.35 14.16
C GLU A 105 36.28 -11.01 12.77
N SER A 106 35.16 -11.66 12.45
CA SER A 106 34.93 -12.29 11.15
C SER A 106 33.53 -12.02 10.62
N GLU A 107 33.43 -11.83 9.30
CA GLU A 107 32.14 -11.71 8.61
C GLU A 107 31.53 -13.09 8.36
N THR A 108 30.25 -13.23 8.68
CA THR A 108 29.46 -14.42 8.36
C THR A 108 28.94 -14.41 6.92
N GLY A 109 28.42 -15.56 6.46
CA GLY A 109 27.68 -15.64 5.21
C GLY A 109 26.28 -15.05 5.30
N TRP A 110 25.67 -14.74 4.15
CA TRP A 110 24.29 -14.26 4.09
C TRP A 110 23.29 -15.38 4.37
N VAL A 111 22.33 -15.11 5.25
CA VAL A 111 21.16 -15.95 5.49
C VAL A 111 19.91 -15.22 5.00
N SER A 112 19.09 -15.89 4.20
CA SER A 112 17.80 -15.37 3.75
C SER A 112 16.74 -15.61 4.84
N ALA A 113 16.45 -14.57 5.64
CA ALA A 113 15.42 -14.65 6.68
C ALA A 113 14.03 -14.90 6.07
N THR A 114 13.76 -14.26 4.92
CA THR A 114 12.52 -14.49 4.16
C THR A 114 12.35 -15.95 3.74
N ASP A 115 13.38 -16.63 3.24
CA ASP A 115 13.21 -18.03 2.80
C ASP A 115 12.98 -18.97 3.98
N VAL A 116 13.63 -18.70 5.13
CA VAL A 116 13.41 -19.44 6.37
C VAL A 116 11.97 -19.27 6.84
N GLU A 117 11.47 -18.05 6.90
CA GLU A 117 10.09 -17.79 7.33
C GLU A 117 9.06 -18.36 6.36
N LEU A 118 9.25 -18.15 5.06
CA LEU A 118 8.34 -18.65 4.02
C LEU A 118 8.30 -20.17 3.99
N SER A 119 9.34 -20.85 4.47
CA SER A 119 9.33 -22.32 4.64
C SER A 119 8.24 -22.80 5.61
N MET A 120 7.83 -21.97 6.59
CA MET A 120 6.71 -22.27 7.49
C MET A 120 5.34 -22.15 6.81
N VAL A 121 5.27 -21.43 5.69
CA VAL A 121 4.06 -21.21 4.90
C VAL A 121 3.92 -22.29 3.82
N LYS A 122 5.02 -22.68 3.18
CA LYS A 122 5.04 -23.66 2.11
C LYS A 122 4.44 -24.99 2.57
N ASN A 123 3.41 -25.47 1.88
CA ASN A 123 2.69 -26.72 2.17
C ASN A 123 2.03 -26.78 3.56
N ASN A 124 1.76 -25.62 4.19
CA ASN A 124 1.08 -25.55 5.48
C ASN A 124 -0.33 -24.97 5.32
N LEU A 125 -1.35 -25.72 5.76
CA LEU A 125 -2.75 -25.26 5.72
C LEU A 125 -3.07 -24.20 6.78
N PHE A 126 -2.25 -24.10 7.82
CA PHE A 126 -2.42 -23.16 8.92
C PHE A 126 -1.08 -22.45 9.18
N PRO A 127 -0.64 -21.59 8.24
CA PRO A 127 0.64 -20.90 8.37
C PRO A 127 0.63 -19.99 9.61
N PRO A 128 1.72 -19.97 10.40
CA PRO A 128 1.86 -19.01 11.48
C PRO A 128 2.09 -17.60 10.90
N ARG A 129 1.73 -16.55 11.65
CA ARG A 129 2.04 -15.17 11.26
C ARG A 129 3.55 -14.93 11.10
N ALA A 130 4.36 -15.61 11.90
CA ALA A 130 5.82 -15.58 11.80
C ALA A 130 6.38 -16.00 10.42
N GLY A 131 5.57 -16.55 9.51
CA GLY A 131 6.01 -16.98 8.18
C GLY A 131 6.18 -15.87 7.13
N ILE A 132 5.85 -14.61 7.45
CA ILE A 132 5.86 -13.50 6.49
C ILE A 132 6.47 -12.19 7.02
N GLN A 133 7.02 -12.18 8.24
CA GLN A 133 7.47 -10.95 8.89
C GLN A 133 8.65 -10.30 8.18
N ALA A 134 9.61 -11.10 7.71
CA ALA A 134 10.77 -10.65 6.96
C ALA A 134 10.40 -10.03 5.61
N GLU A 135 9.39 -10.60 4.93
CA GLU A 135 8.87 -10.07 3.66
C GLU A 135 8.14 -8.73 3.87
N GLU A 136 7.28 -8.64 4.89
CA GLU A 136 6.60 -7.40 5.27
C GLU A 136 7.60 -6.29 5.64
N LEU A 137 8.64 -6.64 6.42
CA LEU A 137 9.70 -5.72 6.81
C LEU A 137 10.54 -5.27 5.60
N ALA A 138 10.93 -6.19 4.72
CA ALA A 138 11.63 -5.85 3.48
C ALA A 138 10.81 -4.90 2.59
N SER A 139 9.51 -5.13 2.48
CA SER A 139 8.62 -4.26 1.71
C SER A 139 8.51 -2.86 2.32
N THR A 140 8.30 -2.79 3.64
CA THR A 140 8.17 -1.53 4.39
C THR A 140 9.46 -0.73 4.33
N PHE A 141 10.59 -1.36 4.64
CA PHE A 141 11.92 -0.76 4.56
C PHE A 141 12.24 -0.24 3.16
N LYS A 142 11.96 -1.03 2.11
CA LYS A 142 12.19 -0.56 0.74
C LYS A 142 11.37 0.69 0.43
N LYS A 143 10.10 0.72 0.87
CA LYS A 143 9.20 1.84 0.61
C LYS A 143 9.69 3.12 1.28
N SER A 144 10.12 3.07 2.53
CA SER A 144 10.66 4.25 3.23
C SER A 144 12.02 4.68 2.66
N TRP A 145 12.89 3.73 2.29
CA TRP A 145 14.16 4.05 1.61
C TRP A 145 13.94 4.69 0.22
N ASP A 146 12.96 4.21 -0.54
CA ASP A 146 12.53 4.84 -1.81
C ASP A 146 11.94 6.25 -1.58
N GLY A 147 11.50 6.58 -0.36
CA GLY A 147 11.00 7.90 0.01
C GLY A 147 12.12 8.93 0.27
N LEU A 148 13.33 8.47 0.58
CA LEU A 148 14.49 9.34 0.83
C LEU A 148 15.00 10.03 -0.45
N SER A 149 15.62 11.19 -0.27
CA SER A 149 16.36 11.88 -1.34
C SER A 149 17.69 11.18 -1.68
N GLU A 150 18.34 11.58 -2.77
CA GLU A 150 19.60 10.96 -3.19
C GLU A 150 20.73 11.19 -2.16
N SER A 151 20.80 12.38 -1.56
CA SER A 151 21.79 12.69 -0.51
C SER A 151 21.54 11.86 0.76
N GLN A 152 20.28 11.75 1.18
CA GLN A 152 19.88 10.91 2.32
C GLN A 152 20.20 9.43 2.08
N ARG A 153 19.87 8.90 0.89
CA ARG A 153 20.18 7.50 0.55
C ARG A 153 21.67 7.19 0.61
N ALA A 154 22.53 8.12 0.22
CA ALA A 154 23.98 7.91 0.30
C ALA A 154 24.43 7.65 1.75
N LEU A 155 23.90 8.41 2.72
CA LEU A 155 24.20 8.25 4.14
C LEU A 155 23.75 6.88 4.69
N THR A 156 22.63 6.33 4.20
CA THR A 156 22.14 5.01 4.65
C THR A 156 23.13 3.87 4.36
N LEU A 157 23.97 4.03 3.33
CA LEU A 157 24.96 3.04 2.90
C LEU A 157 26.22 3.06 3.76
N GLU A 158 26.40 4.09 4.59
CA GLU A 158 27.50 4.21 5.53
C GLU A 158 27.26 3.32 6.76
N ASN A 159 28.37 2.99 7.45
CA ASN A 159 28.32 2.23 8.69
C ASN A 159 27.91 3.16 9.82
N HIS A 160 26.87 2.76 10.55
CA HIS A 160 26.34 3.49 11.69
C HIS A 160 26.47 2.60 12.93
N MET A 161 27.50 2.88 13.72
CA MET A 161 27.90 2.09 14.89
C MET A 161 27.93 2.98 16.14
N GLY A 162 27.99 2.37 17.32
CA GLY A 162 27.92 3.03 18.63
C GLY A 162 26.52 3.04 19.21
N ASP A 163 26.41 3.16 20.54
CA ASP A 163 25.12 3.20 21.27
C ASP A 163 24.13 4.27 20.73
N GLU A 164 24.66 5.34 20.14
CA GLU A 164 23.92 6.49 19.60
C GLU A 164 23.84 6.47 18.06
N TRP A 165 24.06 5.31 17.42
CA TRP A 165 24.06 5.21 15.96
C TRP A 165 22.75 5.69 15.34
N LEU A 166 21.61 5.39 15.97
CA LEU A 166 20.30 5.73 15.45
C LEU A 166 20.02 7.24 15.54
N SER A 167 20.37 7.87 16.65
CA SER A 167 20.20 9.31 16.85
C SER A 167 21.15 10.10 15.92
N THR A 168 22.35 9.57 15.71
CA THR A 168 23.33 10.10 14.75
C THR A 168 22.81 10.02 13.32
N LEU A 169 22.34 8.84 12.89
CA LEU A 169 21.77 8.64 11.55
C LEU A 169 20.57 9.58 11.31
N SER A 170 19.66 9.73 12.27
CA SER A 170 18.52 10.65 12.15
C SER A 170 18.99 12.08 11.89
N ALA A 171 19.92 12.58 12.72
CA ALA A 171 20.43 13.94 12.61
C ALA A 171 21.18 14.18 11.28
N GLU A 172 21.91 13.19 10.78
CA GLU A 172 22.59 13.26 9.49
C GLU A 172 21.59 13.31 8.32
N LEU A 173 20.55 12.47 8.34
CA LEU A 173 19.51 12.44 7.31
C LEU A 173 18.70 13.74 7.28
N GLU A 174 18.33 14.28 8.45
CA GLU A 174 17.67 15.58 8.60
C GLU A 174 18.54 16.73 8.09
N SER A 175 19.86 16.66 8.32
CA SER A 175 20.81 17.69 7.86
C SER A 175 21.10 17.63 6.37
N ALA A 176 20.90 16.47 5.74
CA ALA A 176 21.22 16.24 4.33
C ALA A 176 20.15 16.78 3.36
N ASP A 177 18.90 16.87 3.82
CA ASP A 177 17.76 17.37 3.05
C ASP A 177 16.63 17.77 4.01
N ASP A 178 16.28 19.06 4.04
CA ASP A 178 15.22 19.61 4.89
C ASP A 178 13.82 19.56 4.24
N GLU A 179 13.72 19.15 2.98
CA GLU A 179 12.44 18.99 2.28
C GLU A 179 11.85 17.57 2.44
N VAL A 180 12.70 16.58 2.67
CA VAL A 180 12.31 15.16 2.79
C VAL A 180 12.44 14.68 4.23
N ASP A 181 11.30 14.39 4.86
CA ASP A 181 11.22 13.84 6.21
C ASP A 181 11.75 12.38 6.28
N PRO A 182 12.84 12.10 7.03
CA PRO A 182 13.42 10.77 7.11
C PRO A 182 12.80 9.88 8.21
N ASP A 183 11.85 10.36 9.02
CA ASP A 183 11.36 9.66 10.23
C ASP A 183 10.84 8.25 9.93
N ALA A 184 10.12 8.09 8.81
CA ALA A 184 9.62 6.79 8.39
C ALA A 184 10.77 5.79 8.12
N TYR A 185 11.84 6.26 7.47
CA TYR A 185 13.02 5.44 7.22
C TYR A 185 13.76 5.12 8.52
N VAL A 186 13.97 6.11 9.40
CA VAL A 186 14.67 5.91 10.68
C VAL A 186 13.95 4.86 11.52
N GLY A 187 12.61 4.89 11.58
CA GLY A 187 11.81 3.88 12.27
C GLY A 187 11.94 2.48 11.63
N ASP A 188 11.94 2.40 10.30
CA ASP A 188 12.06 1.13 9.59
C ASP A 188 13.48 0.55 9.64
N ASP A 189 14.53 1.38 9.62
CA ASP A 189 15.95 0.98 9.77
C ASP A 189 16.20 0.45 11.19
N ARG A 190 15.63 1.11 12.21
CA ARG A 190 15.62 0.63 13.59
C ARG A 190 14.96 -0.75 13.70
N MET A 191 13.76 -0.91 13.14
CA MET A 191 13.04 -2.19 13.16
C MET A 191 13.79 -3.29 12.39
N ALA A 192 14.34 -2.96 11.23
CA ALA A 192 15.15 -3.86 10.41
C ALA A 192 16.42 -4.30 11.13
N THR A 193 17.09 -3.39 11.83
CA THR A 193 18.28 -3.69 12.65
C THR A 193 17.92 -4.56 13.84
N ALA A 194 16.83 -4.28 14.54
CA ALA A 194 16.38 -5.10 15.66
C ALA A 194 16.04 -6.53 15.21
N TYR A 195 15.29 -6.67 14.12
CA TYR A 195 14.97 -7.98 13.55
C TYR A 195 16.22 -8.72 13.06
N ALA A 196 17.13 -8.03 12.38
CA ALA A 196 18.40 -8.60 11.93
C ALA A 196 19.27 -9.08 13.11
N THR A 197 19.25 -8.35 14.23
CA THR A 197 19.92 -8.73 15.49
C THR A 197 19.32 -10.03 16.04
N GLN A 198 17.99 -10.17 16.10
CA GLN A 198 17.35 -11.42 16.53
C GLN A 198 17.71 -12.61 15.62
N VAL A 199 17.71 -12.41 14.29
CA VAL A 199 18.15 -13.43 13.33
C VAL A 199 19.61 -13.80 13.56
N ALA A 200 20.46 -12.80 13.79
CA ALA A 200 21.88 -13.03 13.99
C ALA A 200 22.16 -13.84 15.26
N HIS A 201 21.58 -13.45 16.40
CA HIS A 201 21.70 -14.20 17.65
C HIS A 201 21.12 -15.62 17.54
N ALA A 202 19.99 -15.79 16.85
CA ALA A 202 19.39 -17.11 16.65
C ALA A 202 20.30 -18.10 15.90
N ILE A 203 21.13 -17.61 14.98
CA ILE A 203 21.98 -18.44 14.11
C ILE A 203 23.40 -18.56 14.66
N TRP A 204 24.01 -17.43 15.05
CA TRP A 204 25.42 -17.32 15.38
C TRP A 204 25.71 -17.16 16.88
N GLY A 205 24.68 -16.90 17.71
CA GLY A 205 24.82 -16.77 19.15
C GLY A 205 25.16 -15.36 19.63
N ASP A 206 25.61 -15.25 20.87
CA ASP A 206 25.81 -13.99 21.59
C ASP A 206 27.11 -13.27 21.21
N ASP A 207 27.98 -13.93 20.44
CA ASP A 207 29.27 -13.40 19.97
C ASP A 207 29.11 -12.41 18.79
N VAL A 208 27.87 -12.10 18.39
CA VAL A 208 27.54 -11.14 17.35
C VAL A 208 27.74 -9.71 17.87
N THR A 209 28.56 -8.92 17.18
CA THR A 209 28.85 -7.53 17.55
C THR A 209 28.17 -6.50 16.63
N ALA A 210 27.88 -6.89 15.39
CA ALA A 210 27.22 -6.02 14.42
C ALA A 210 26.40 -6.85 13.44
N VAL A 211 25.38 -6.22 12.86
CA VAL A 211 24.57 -6.80 11.79
C VAL A 211 24.61 -5.94 10.54
N GLN A 212 24.51 -6.59 9.39
CA GLN A 212 24.17 -5.93 8.15
C GLN A 212 23.08 -6.74 7.47
N PHE A 213 22.05 -6.04 6.99
CA PHE A 213 21.00 -6.64 6.20
C PHE A 213 21.06 -6.13 4.76
N ARG A 214 20.43 -6.88 3.86
CA ARG A 214 20.10 -6.42 2.52
C ARG A 214 18.65 -6.72 2.22
N VAL A 215 17.99 -5.74 1.62
CA VAL A 215 16.63 -5.85 1.12
C VAL A 215 16.70 -5.91 -0.39
N SER A 216 16.07 -6.92 -0.99
CA SER A 216 15.98 -7.00 -2.45
C SER A 216 14.54 -7.12 -2.91
N ARG A 217 14.24 -6.49 -4.04
CA ARG A 217 12.95 -6.63 -4.73
C ARG A 217 13.17 -7.08 -6.15
N GLN A 218 12.54 -8.19 -6.53
CA GLN A 218 12.57 -8.67 -7.92
C GLN A 218 11.19 -8.59 -8.54
N ASN A 219 11.04 -7.76 -9.58
CA ASN A 219 9.78 -7.68 -10.31
C ASN A 219 9.44 -9.00 -11.02
N VAL A 220 8.14 -9.24 -11.23
CA VAL A 220 7.67 -10.26 -12.18
C VAL A 220 7.92 -9.80 -13.61
N VAL A 221 7.79 -10.72 -14.57
CA VAL A 221 7.84 -10.38 -16.00
C VAL A 221 6.76 -9.32 -16.30
N PRO A 222 7.11 -8.18 -16.91
CA PRO A 222 6.13 -7.15 -17.25
C PRO A 222 4.99 -7.71 -18.10
N PHE A 223 3.76 -7.25 -17.86
CA PHE A 223 2.57 -7.74 -18.57
C PHE A 223 2.67 -7.62 -20.10
N ALA A 224 3.43 -6.63 -20.59
CA ALA A 224 3.72 -6.46 -22.02
C ALA A 224 4.42 -7.68 -22.64
N GLU A 225 5.26 -8.38 -21.86
CA GLU A 225 6.07 -9.53 -22.26
C GLU A 225 5.41 -10.87 -21.94
N ARG A 226 4.16 -10.90 -21.46
CA ARG A 226 3.52 -12.14 -20.97
C ARG A 226 3.39 -13.28 -22.01
N ASN A 227 3.43 -12.94 -23.30
CA ASN A 227 3.35 -13.90 -24.41
C ASN A 227 4.72 -14.24 -25.00
N ASN A 228 5.80 -13.66 -24.47
CA ASN A 228 7.15 -13.92 -24.92
C ASN A 228 7.70 -15.12 -24.14
N PRO A 229 7.93 -16.28 -24.80
CA PRO A 229 8.40 -17.49 -24.13
C PRO A 229 9.83 -17.35 -23.58
N ASN A 230 10.59 -16.34 -24.02
CA ASN A 230 11.95 -16.06 -23.58
C ASN A 230 12.02 -14.90 -22.58
N ALA A 231 10.88 -14.36 -22.13
CA ALA A 231 10.87 -13.28 -21.17
C ALA A 231 11.49 -13.73 -19.85
N GLN A 232 12.45 -12.95 -19.36
CA GLN A 232 13.07 -13.15 -18.06
C GLN A 232 12.59 -12.08 -17.09
N ARG A 233 12.59 -12.43 -15.81
CA ARG A 233 12.34 -11.43 -14.76
C ARG A 233 13.46 -10.38 -14.80
N PRO A 234 13.14 -9.10 -14.57
CA PRO A 234 14.16 -8.09 -14.36
C PRO A 234 15.11 -8.47 -13.23
N ASP A 235 16.33 -7.95 -13.28
CA ASP A 235 17.29 -8.11 -12.19
C ASP A 235 16.74 -7.53 -10.88
N PRO A 236 17.03 -8.16 -9.74
CA PRO A 236 16.60 -7.65 -8.45
C PRO A 236 17.27 -6.31 -8.15
N THR A 237 16.47 -5.34 -7.69
CA THR A 237 17.01 -4.15 -7.03
C THR A 237 17.44 -4.55 -5.63
N VAL A 238 18.66 -4.23 -5.23
CA VAL A 238 19.21 -4.56 -3.91
C VAL A 238 19.62 -3.29 -3.18
N ILE A 239 19.09 -3.12 -1.98
CA ILE A 239 19.49 -2.08 -1.02
C ILE A 239 20.29 -2.77 0.07
N ARG A 240 21.46 -2.23 0.39
CA ARG A 240 22.35 -2.75 1.42
C ARG A 240 22.86 -1.57 2.25
N PRO A 241 22.15 -1.23 3.33
CA PRO A 241 22.65 -0.25 4.29
C PRO A 241 24.00 -0.71 4.84
N GLY A 242 24.80 0.23 5.38
CA GLY A 242 26.05 -0.14 6.02
C GLY A 242 25.84 -1.01 7.27
N TRP A 243 26.93 -1.32 7.95
CA TRP A 243 26.85 -2.05 9.22
C TRP A 243 26.10 -1.25 10.27
N ARG A 244 25.41 -1.97 11.14
CA ARG A 244 24.71 -1.47 12.33
C ARG A 244 25.21 -2.22 13.54
N GLU A 245 25.43 -1.52 14.64
CA GLU A 245 25.67 -2.19 15.92
C GLU A 245 24.41 -2.98 16.31
N VAL A 246 24.61 -4.09 17.03
CA VAL A 246 23.48 -4.89 17.53
C VAL A 246 22.52 -4.02 18.33
N PHE A 247 21.23 -4.23 18.11
CA PHE A 247 20.19 -3.43 18.72
C PHE A 247 18.99 -4.31 19.06
N THR A 248 18.48 -4.18 20.29
CA THR A 248 17.32 -4.94 20.78
C THR A 248 16.26 -3.99 21.31
N GLU A 249 15.01 -4.21 20.92
CA GLU A 249 13.88 -3.40 21.37
C GLU A 249 13.36 -3.83 22.75
N PRO A 250 12.90 -2.88 23.59
CA PRO A 250 12.21 -3.23 24.82
C PRO A 250 11.02 -4.16 24.58
N GLY A 251 11.02 -5.31 25.25
CA GLY A 251 9.95 -6.31 25.15
C GLY A 251 10.12 -7.35 24.05
N GLN A 252 11.19 -7.28 23.23
CA GLN A 252 11.57 -8.39 22.37
C GLN A 252 11.95 -9.62 23.20
N ASN A 253 11.48 -10.79 22.77
CA ASN A 253 11.82 -12.07 23.38
C ASN A 253 12.73 -12.85 22.42
N GLU A 254 14.04 -12.66 22.58
CA GLU A 254 15.06 -13.27 21.73
C GLU A 254 15.09 -14.79 21.88
N ASP A 255 14.95 -15.32 23.09
CA ASP A 255 14.92 -16.76 23.34
C ASP A 255 13.81 -17.45 22.54
N ARG A 256 12.60 -16.90 22.57
CA ARG A 256 11.44 -17.45 21.83
C ARG A 256 11.59 -17.29 20.33
N PHE A 257 12.14 -16.16 19.89
CA PHE A 257 12.45 -15.96 18.48
C PHE A 257 13.46 -17.01 18.00
N ALA A 258 14.57 -17.17 18.74
CA ALA A 258 15.64 -18.11 18.41
C ALA A 258 15.14 -19.56 18.40
N GLU A 259 14.32 -19.96 19.39
CA GLU A 259 13.69 -21.30 19.45
C GLU A 259 12.96 -21.63 18.13
N VAL A 260 12.12 -20.71 17.66
CA VAL A 260 11.32 -20.92 16.43
C VAL A 260 12.19 -20.79 15.18
N PHE A 261 12.94 -19.70 15.06
CA PHE A 261 13.67 -19.36 13.85
C PHE A 261 14.79 -20.37 13.57
N ARG A 262 15.58 -20.74 14.59
CA ARG A 262 16.68 -21.70 14.44
C ARG A 262 16.17 -23.08 14.02
N SER A 263 15.10 -23.57 14.64
CA SER A 263 14.48 -24.85 14.28
C SER A 263 14.04 -24.87 12.80
N GLN A 264 13.53 -23.74 12.29
CA GLN A 264 13.12 -23.65 10.90
C GLN A 264 14.29 -23.47 9.96
N TYR A 265 15.30 -22.69 10.34
CA TYR A 265 16.53 -22.54 9.57
C TYR A 265 17.21 -23.90 9.33
N GLU A 266 17.36 -24.73 10.36
CA GLU A 266 17.92 -26.07 10.23
C GLU A 266 17.07 -26.98 9.33
N THR A 267 15.75 -26.85 9.39
CA THR A 267 14.82 -27.60 8.52
C THR A 267 14.94 -27.16 7.06
N TYR A 268 15.01 -25.85 6.83
CA TYR A 268 15.21 -25.25 5.52
C TYR A 268 16.53 -25.70 4.88
N LEU A 269 17.64 -25.66 5.63
CA LEU A 269 18.94 -26.14 5.16
C LEU A 269 18.93 -27.63 4.78
N LYS A 270 18.23 -28.48 5.54
CA LYS A 270 18.05 -29.90 5.20
C LYS A 270 17.23 -30.07 3.91
N GLY A 271 16.29 -29.17 3.65
CA GLY A 271 15.50 -29.16 2.42
C GLY A 271 16.30 -28.79 1.18
N LEU A 272 17.27 -27.88 1.29
CA LEU A 272 18.16 -27.48 0.17
C LEU A 272 19.13 -28.59 -0.27
N ASN A 273 19.47 -29.51 0.64
CA ASN A 273 20.42 -30.59 0.40
C ASN A 273 19.77 -31.88 -0.13
N ARG A 274 18.48 -31.86 -0.48
CA ARG A 274 17.73 -32.97 -1.07
C ARG A 274 17.42 -32.70 -2.54
#